data_AF-A0A4U8SVW7-F1
#
_entry.id   AF-A0A4U8SVW7-F1
#
_cell.length_a   1.000
_cell.length_b   1.000
_cell.length_c   1.000
_cell.angle_alpha   90.00
_cell.angle_beta   90.00
_cell.angle_gamma   90.00
#
_symmetry.space_group_name_H-M   'P 1'
#
loop_
_entity.id
_entity.type
_entity.pdbx_description
1 polymer ?
#
loop_
_entity_poly.entity_id
_entity_poly.type
_entity_poly.pdbx_seq_one_letter_code
_entity_poly.pdbx_strand_id
1 'polypeptide(L)' 'MLEDGEEVVAGQIIGYSGVSGVGSTYGPHLHFEISSSQNNGIPRYRINPAYFFHYKNHNELTNEEKNVQYNASRILHRE' A
#
# COMPACT_ATOMS: atom_id res chain seq x y z
N MET A 1 10.43 1.58 14.79
CA MET A 1 10.38 1.23 13.36
C MET A 1 11.19 -0.05 13.20
N LEU A 2 10.83 -0.89 12.24
CA LEU A 2 11.65 -2.05 11.92
C LEU A 2 12.96 -1.58 11.30
N GLU A 3 14.04 -2.29 11.59
CA GLU A 3 15.34 -2.12 10.93
C GLU A 3 15.56 -3.19 9.86
N ASP A 4 16.54 -2.95 8.97
CA ASP A 4 16.92 -3.93 7.95
C ASP A 4 17.47 -5.20 8.61
N GLY A 5 17.01 -6.36 8.13
CA GLY A 5 17.36 -7.67 8.71
C GLY A 5 16.45 -8.15 9.84
N GLU A 6 15.43 -7.39 10.26
CA GLU A 6 14.43 -7.89 11.21
C GLU A 6 13.48 -8.90 10.57
N GLU A 7 13.27 -10.05 11.25
CA GLU A 7 12.23 -11.01 10.87
C GLU A 7 10.85 -10.48 11.25
N VAL A 8 9.87 -10.70 10.37
CA VAL A 8 8.47 -10.30 10.60
C VAL A 8 7.54 -11.50 10.49
N VAL A 9 6.45 -11.47 11.26
CA VAL A 9 5.38 -12.47 11.19
C VAL A 9 4.12 -11.92 10.54
N ALA A 10 3.28 -12.80 10.00
CA ALA A 10 2.00 -12.40 9.42
C ALA A 10 1.13 -11.65 10.44
N GLY A 11 0.62 -10.47 10.05
CA GLY A 11 -0.19 -9.60 10.91
C GLY A 11 0.61 -8.60 11.76
N GLN A 12 1.94 -8.66 11.75
CA GLN A 12 2.78 -7.66 12.39
C GLN A 12 2.67 -6.31 11.67
N ILE A 13 2.55 -5.23 12.44
CA ILE A 13 2.55 -3.87 11.90
C ILE A 13 3.97 -3.52 11.46
N ILE A 14 4.16 -3.30 10.15
CA ILE A 14 5.47 -2.97 9.55
C ILE A 14 5.57 -1.50 9.11
N GLY A 15 4.46 -0.77 9.12
CA GLY A 15 4.39 0.63 8.70
C GLY A 15 2.96 1.14 8.63
N TYR A 16 2.83 2.42 8.32
CA TYR A 16 1.54 3.10 8.12
C TYR A 16 1.52 3.70 6.72
N SER A 17 0.36 3.64 6.05
CA SER A 17 0.17 4.30 4.76
C SER A 17 0.41 5.80 4.87
N GLY A 18 0.87 6.42 3.79
CA GLY A 18 1.16 7.84 3.74
C GLY A 18 0.87 8.44 2.36
N VAL A 19 1.38 9.66 2.18
CA VAL A 19 1.31 10.45 0.94
C VAL A 19 2.71 10.74 0.39
N SER A 20 3.75 10.10 0.95
CA SER A 20 5.12 10.26 0.48
C SER A 20 5.25 9.69 -0.94
N GLY A 21 5.46 10.55 -1.91
CA GLY A 21 5.56 10.20 -3.34
C GLY A 21 6.08 11.39 -4.16
N VAL A 22 6.27 11.19 -5.46
CA VAL A 22 6.80 12.22 -6.37
C VAL A 22 5.85 12.35 -7.56
N GLY A 23 5.65 13.58 -8.06
CA GLY A 23 4.77 13.82 -9.21
C GLY A 23 3.31 13.57 -8.84
N SER A 24 2.61 12.67 -9.51
CA SER A 24 1.20 12.37 -9.24
C SER A 24 0.98 11.20 -8.26
N THR A 25 2.04 10.64 -7.68
CA THR A 25 1.96 9.44 -6.81
C THR A 25 1.82 9.74 -5.33
N TYR A 26 1.56 11.00 -4.93
CA TYR A 26 1.40 11.39 -3.53
C TYR A 26 -0.04 11.26 -2.99
N GLY A 27 -0.99 10.73 -3.77
CA GLY A 27 -2.31 10.42 -3.22
C GLY A 27 -2.21 9.41 -2.07
N PRO A 28 -3.11 9.41 -1.08
CA PRO A 28 -3.04 8.45 0.03
C PRO A 28 -3.44 7.06 -0.45
N HIS A 29 -2.46 6.19 -0.60
CA HIS A 29 -2.67 4.79 -0.96
C HIS A 29 -1.54 3.93 -0.43
N LEU A 30 -1.77 2.62 -0.41
CA LEU A 30 -0.73 1.63 -0.20
C LEU A 30 -0.40 0.99 -1.55
N HIS A 31 0.85 1.14 -1.98
CA HIS A 31 1.37 0.37 -3.11
C HIS A 31 1.89 -0.98 -2.59
N PHE A 32 1.38 -2.08 -3.11
CA PHE A 32 1.72 -3.43 -2.65
C PHE A 32 2.15 -4.30 -3.84
N GLU A 33 3.36 -4.85 -3.79
CA GLU A 33 3.93 -5.68 -4.85
C GLU A 33 4.24 -7.10 -4.36
N ILE A 34 4.09 -8.08 -5.25
CA ILE A 34 4.55 -9.45 -5.04
C ILE A 34 5.54 -9.80 -6.16
N SER A 35 6.67 -10.38 -5.79
CA SER A 35 7.72 -10.82 -6.71
C SER A 35 8.29 -12.15 -6.23
N SER A 36 8.69 -13.01 -7.16
CA SER A 36 9.33 -14.29 -6.81
C SER A 36 10.84 -14.18 -6.60
N SER A 37 11.45 -13.06 -7.01
CA SER A 37 12.83 -12.74 -6.67
C SER A 37 13.08 -11.23 -6.63
N GLN A 38 14.18 -10.84 -6.00
CA GLN A 38 14.68 -9.46 -6.00
C GLN A 38 16.16 -9.44 -6.37
N ASN A 39 16.62 -8.34 -6.96
CA ASN A 39 18.02 -8.08 -7.21
C ASN A 39 18.37 -6.67 -6.71
N ASN A 40 19.23 -6.57 -5.69
CA ASN A 40 19.60 -5.30 -5.04
C ASN A 40 18.36 -4.45 -4.65
N GLY A 41 17.37 -5.07 -4.02
CA GLY A 41 16.12 -4.40 -3.61
C GLY A 41 15.16 -4.07 -4.76
N ILE A 42 15.50 -4.43 -6.00
CA ILE A 42 14.62 -4.24 -7.17
C ILE A 42 13.84 -5.55 -7.41
N PRO A 43 12.49 -5.54 -7.31
CA PRO A 43 11.66 -6.70 -7.61
C PRO A 43 11.82 -7.19 -9.06
N ARG A 44 11.99 -8.50 -9.23
CA ARG A 44 11.99 -9.22 -10.52
C ARG A 44 10.84 -10.21 -10.57
N TYR A 45 10.36 -10.50 -11.78
CA TYR A 45 9.22 -11.42 -11.99
C TYR A 45 8.02 -11.02 -11.12
N ARG A 46 7.56 -9.77 -11.26
CA ARG A 46 6.39 -9.26 -10.55
C ARG A 46 5.15 -10.07 -10.92
N ILE A 47 4.36 -10.41 -9.92
CA ILE A 47 3.12 -11.18 -10.07
C ILE A 47 1.96 -10.28 -9.65
N ASN A 48 0.84 -10.36 -10.36
CA ASN A 48 -0.36 -9.62 -9.98
C ASN A 48 -0.85 -10.06 -8.58
N PRO A 49 -0.90 -9.17 -7.58
CA PRO A 49 -1.36 -9.52 -6.24
C PRO A 49 -2.80 -10.03 -6.18
N ALA A 50 -3.63 -9.71 -7.17
CA ALA A 50 -5.00 -10.19 -7.29
C ALA A 50 -5.14 -11.72 -7.37
N TYR A 51 -4.06 -12.45 -7.70
CA TYR A 51 -4.04 -13.91 -7.64
C TYR A 51 -4.00 -14.47 -6.21
N PHE A 52 -3.57 -13.66 -5.24
CA PHE A 52 -3.36 -14.08 -3.84
C PHE A 52 -4.33 -13.41 -2.87
N PHE A 53 -4.80 -12.20 -3.20
CA PHE A 53 -5.62 -11.40 -2.32
C PHE A 53 -6.91 -10.96 -3.03
N HIS A 54 -8.04 -11.11 -2.32
CA HIS A 54 -9.27 -10.46 -2.71
C HIS A 54 -9.19 -8.97 -2.31
N TYR A 55 -9.42 -8.08 -3.28
CA TYR A 55 -9.50 -6.64 -3.04
C TYR A 55 -10.80 -6.10 -3.65
N LYS A 56 -11.31 -5.00 -3.09
CA LYS A 56 -12.45 -4.29 -3.67
C LYS A 56 -11.95 -3.22 -4.63
N ASN A 57 -12.43 -3.24 -5.86
CA ASN A 57 -12.23 -2.16 -6.81
C ASN A 57 -13.23 -1.01 -6.53
N HIS A 58 -13.10 0.09 -7.28
CA HIS A 58 -13.94 1.29 -7.09
C HIS A 58 -15.44 0.99 -7.11
N ASN A 59 -15.91 0.05 -7.92
CA ASN A 59 -17.32 -0.28 -8.05
C ASN A 59 -17.83 -1.22 -6.95
N GLU A 60 -16.92 -1.89 -6.24
CA GLU A 60 -17.23 -2.83 -5.14
C GLU A 60 -17.19 -2.15 -3.77
N LEU A 61 -16.55 -0.99 -3.68
CA LEU A 61 -16.50 -0.19 -2.46
C LEU A 61 -17.83 0.51 -2.19
N THR A 62 -18.29 0.46 -0.93
CA THR A 62 -19.45 1.24 -0.49
C THR A 62 -19.10 2.74 -0.42
N ASN A 63 -20.12 3.60 -0.40
CA ASN A 63 -19.91 5.03 -0.22
C ASN A 63 -19.21 5.35 1.11
N GLU A 64 -19.49 4.57 2.16
CA GLU A 64 -18.83 4.72 3.46
C GLU A 64 -17.34 4.40 3.37
N GLU A 65 -16.96 3.29 2.73
CA GLU A 65 -15.57 2.90 2.53
C GLU A 65 -14.81 3.93 1.68
N LYS A 66 -15.46 4.49 0.65
CA LYS A 66 -14.89 5.59 -0.16
C LYS A 66 -14.71 6.85 0.68
N ASN A 67 -15.67 7.19 1.53
CA ASN A 67 -15.59 8.35 2.41
C ASN A 67 -14.48 8.23 3.45
N VAL A 68 -14.20 7.03 3.98
CA VAL A 68 -13.05 6.80 4.88
C VAL A 68 -11.74 7.17 4.17
N GLN A 69 -11.55 6.70 2.93
CA GLN A 69 -10.35 7.02 2.14
C GLN A 69 -10.27 8.52 1.81
N TYR A 70 -11.39 9.14 1.42
CA TYR A 70 -11.46 10.57 1.13
C TYR A 70 -11.19 11.44 2.38
N ASN A 71 -11.71 11.07 3.55
CA ASN A 71 -11.46 11.81 4.77
C ASN A 71 -10.00 11.68 5.21
N ALA A 72 -9.42 10.48 5.08
CA ALA A 72 -8.00 10.26 5.33
C ALA A 72 -7.12 11.12 4.39
N SER A 73 -7.50 11.27 3.11
CA SER A 73 -6.78 12.13 2.17
C SER A 73 -6.77 13.59 2.56
N ARG A 74 -7.90 14.10 3.07
CA ARG A 74 -8.03 15.50 3.47
C ARG A 74 -7.30 15.87 4.75
N ILE A 75 -7.12 14.91 5.66
CA ILE A 75 -6.34 15.13 6.88
C ILE A 75 -4.85 15.26 6.53
N LEU A 76 -4.36 14.48 5.56
CA LEU A 76 -2.95 14.45 5.16
C LEU A 76 -2.53 15.61 4.23
N HIS A 77 -3.48 16.33 3.61
CA HIS A 77 -3.23 17.50 2.76
C HIS A 77 -3.57 18.85 3.41
N ARG A 78 -3.73 18.90 4.74
CA ARG A 78 -3.82 20.17 5.50
C ARG A 78 -2.45 20.55 6.05
N GLU A 79 -1.52 20.87 5.16
CA GLU A 79 -0.38 21.79 5.38
C GLU A 79 -0.08 22.51 4.05
#